data_AF-A0A535SVT2-F1
#
_entry.id   AF-A0A535SVT2-F1
#
_cell.length_a   1.000
_cell.length_b   1.000
_cell.length_c   1.000
_cell.angle_alpha   90.00
_cell.angle_beta   90.00
_cell.angle_gamma   90.00
#
_symmetry.space_group_name_H-M   'P 1'
#
loop_
_entity.id
_entity.type
_entity.pdbx_description
1 polymer ?
#
loop_
_entity_poly.entity_id
_entity_poly.type
_entity_poly.pdbx_seq_one_letter_code
_entity_poly.pdbx_strand_id
1 'polypeptide(L)'
;MAALVLSIAPLTFSPATAGAARPVQAQRPSAATAPATRPATVAASSGSWTEYHHDDAHTGYDSTAPAALGASAGWTSPSLNGEIYGEPLVYNGLVYVATLQNVVYALHQSDGTVAWSKALPAPQTTGWQCGNINPTGILGTGIIDPVANRIYYVPFLKDF
;
A
#
# COMPACT_ATOMS: atom_id res chain seq x y z
N MET A 1 1.19 -14.77 -15.82
CA MET A 1 0.83 -15.33 -14.50
C MET A 1 1.75 -14.69 -13.48
N ALA A 2 1.22 -13.95 -12.52
CA ALA A 2 2.00 -13.26 -11.49
C ALA A 2 1.71 -13.86 -10.11
N ALA A 3 2.75 -14.02 -9.30
CA ALA A 3 2.66 -14.45 -7.91
C ALA A 3 3.44 -13.44 -7.05
N LEU A 4 2.87 -13.07 -5.89
CA LEU A 4 3.48 -12.11 -4.97
C LEU A 4 4.35 -12.86 -3.96
N VAL A 5 5.55 -12.34 -3.66
CA VAL A 5 6.46 -12.89 -2.64
C VAL A 5 6.64 -11.88 -1.52
N LEU A 6 6.21 -12.22 -0.30
CA LEU A 6 6.51 -11.43 0.91
C LEU A 6 7.78 -11.97 1.55
N SER A 7 8.74 -11.11 1.94
CA SER A 7 9.96 -11.52 2.66
C SER A 7 9.90 -11.10 4.13
N ILE A 8 10.37 -11.96 5.04
CA ILE A 8 10.43 -11.71 6.50
C ILE A 8 11.86 -11.93 7.00
N ALA A 9 12.32 -11.08 7.93
CA ALA A 9 13.67 -11.09 8.50
C ALA A 9 13.64 -11.32 10.04
N PRO A 10 14.58 -12.07 10.63
CA PRO A 10 14.64 -12.31 12.07
C PRO A 10 15.20 -11.10 12.85
N LEU A 11 14.66 -10.86 14.05
CA LEU A 11 14.94 -9.70 14.90
C LEU A 11 15.95 -10.01 16.02
N THR A 12 16.91 -9.11 16.26
CA THR A 12 17.62 -9.01 17.55
C THR A 12 17.72 -7.54 17.98
N PHE A 13 17.45 -7.28 19.27
CA PHE A 13 17.45 -5.94 19.86
C PHE A 13 18.83 -5.58 20.40
N SER A 14 19.35 -4.39 20.03
CA SER A 14 20.38 -3.67 20.78
C SER A 14 19.80 -2.35 21.30
N PRO A 15 20.05 -1.96 22.56
CA PRO A 15 19.58 -0.68 23.08
C PRO A 15 20.45 0.48 22.57
N ALA A 16 19.82 1.55 22.05
CA ALA A 16 20.48 2.80 21.69
C ALA A 16 20.38 3.83 22.83
N THR A 17 21.51 4.46 23.13
CA THR A 17 21.69 5.47 24.19
C THR A 17 21.09 6.82 23.81
N ALA A 18 20.35 7.45 24.73
CA ALA A 18 19.73 8.76 24.53
C ALA A 18 20.76 9.91 24.51
N GLY A 19 20.73 10.73 23.44
CA GLY A 19 21.45 11.99 23.34
C GLY A 19 20.56 13.19 23.73
N ALA A 20 21.10 14.13 24.50
CA ALA A 20 20.39 15.27 25.09
C ALA A 20 19.97 16.35 24.07
N ALA A 21 18.79 16.93 24.29
CA ALA A 21 18.19 18.01 23.48
C ALA A 21 18.78 19.40 23.81
N ARG A 22 18.89 20.27 22.80
CA ARG A 22 19.24 21.71 22.93
C ARG A 22 17.97 22.58 22.99
N PRO A 23 17.97 23.72 23.70
CA PRO A 23 16.79 24.57 23.84
C PRO A 23 16.51 25.41 22.58
N VAL A 24 15.23 25.56 22.23
CA VAL A 24 14.70 26.39 21.14
C VAL A 24 14.26 27.75 21.69
N GLN A 25 14.61 28.83 20.99
CA GLN A 25 14.26 30.21 21.32
C GLN A 25 12.88 30.58 20.75
N ALA A 26 12.04 31.26 21.53
CA ALA A 26 10.66 31.61 21.16
C ALA A 26 10.57 32.87 20.28
N GLN A 27 9.85 32.80 19.15
CA GLN A 27 9.47 33.95 18.33
C GLN A 27 7.94 34.19 18.39
N ARG A 28 7.53 35.47 18.44
CA ARG A 28 6.14 35.93 18.59
C ARG A 28 5.25 35.55 17.37
N PRO A 29 3.93 35.34 17.56
CA PRO A 29 3.03 34.93 16.48
C PRO A 29 2.60 36.10 15.59
N SER A 30 2.65 35.89 14.27
CA SER A 30 1.92 36.67 13.27
C SER A 30 0.64 35.91 12.91
N ALA A 31 -0.51 36.58 12.96
CA ALA A 31 -1.82 35.98 12.71
C ALA A 31 -1.96 35.59 11.22
N ALA A 32 -1.93 34.28 10.95
CA ALA A 32 -2.32 33.69 9.67
C ALA A 32 -3.55 32.81 9.89
N THR A 33 -4.57 33.00 9.05
CA THR A 33 -5.80 32.20 9.01
C THR A 33 -5.46 30.70 8.88
N ALA A 34 -5.83 29.91 9.88
CA ALA A 34 -5.51 28.48 9.95
C ALA A 34 -6.29 27.68 8.90
N PRO A 35 -5.64 26.78 8.12
CA PRO A 35 -6.35 25.70 7.46
C PRO A 35 -6.90 24.75 8.53
N ALA A 36 -8.13 24.26 8.33
CA ALA A 36 -8.78 23.31 9.24
C ALA A 36 -7.89 22.08 9.44
N THR A 37 -7.32 21.94 10.65
CA THR A 37 -6.54 20.77 11.03
C THR A 37 -7.49 19.60 11.21
N ARG A 38 -7.65 18.79 10.17
CA ARG A 38 -8.23 17.45 10.31
C ARG A 38 -7.36 16.69 11.31
N PRO A 39 -7.91 16.05 12.35
CA PRO A 39 -7.12 15.22 13.23
C PRO A 39 -6.47 14.09 12.41
N ALA A 40 -5.16 14.15 12.24
CA ALA A 40 -4.36 13.04 11.73
C ALA A 40 -4.27 12.01 12.86
N THR A 41 -5.20 11.06 12.88
CA THR A 41 -5.15 9.97 13.86
C THR A 41 -5.75 8.70 13.28
N VAL A 42 -4.91 7.93 12.57
CA VAL A 42 -4.72 6.50 12.86
C VAL A 42 -3.23 6.25 12.62
N ALA A 43 -2.47 6.03 13.71
CA ALA A 43 -1.15 5.45 13.59
C ALA A 43 -1.31 4.07 12.92
N ALA A 44 -0.61 3.86 11.82
CA ALA A 44 -0.47 2.56 11.19
C ALA A 44 -0.20 1.51 12.28
N SER A 45 -1.03 0.47 12.37
CA SER A 45 -0.57 -0.77 13.02
C SER A 45 0.73 -1.14 12.29
N SER A 46 1.82 -1.31 13.03
CA SER A 46 3.17 -1.61 12.50
C SER A 46 3.10 -2.37 11.16
N GLY A 47 3.60 -1.76 10.09
CA GLY A 47 3.57 -2.33 8.73
C GLY A 47 2.28 -2.12 7.92
N SER A 48 1.47 -1.09 8.23
CA SER A 48 0.39 -0.68 7.32
C SER A 48 0.96 0.16 6.19
N TRP A 49 0.44 -0.06 4.98
CA TRP A 49 0.83 0.61 3.76
C TRP A 49 -0.44 0.84 2.92
N THR A 50 -1.13 1.94 3.21
CA THR A 50 -2.50 2.17 2.74
C THR A 50 -2.58 2.89 1.39
N GLU A 51 -1.46 3.39 0.89
CA GLU A 51 -1.37 4.15 -0.34
C GLU A 51 -0.03 3.95 -1.03
N TYR A 52 0.09 4.48 -2.24
CA TYR A 52 1.33 4.44 -3.01
C TYR A 52 2.46 5.09 -2.22
N HIS A 53 3.60 4.40 -2.11
CA HIS A 53 4.75 4.92 -1.38
C HIS A 53 4.47 5.35 0.07
N HIS A 54 3.63 4.59 0.77
CA HIS A 54 3.38 4.62 2.22
C HIS A 54 2.64 5.84 2.78
N ASP A 55 2.95 7.06 2.35
CA ASP A 55 2.41 8.31 2.88
C ASP A 55 2.05 9.33 1.78
N ASP A 56 1.28 10.36 2.14
CA ASP A 56 0.86 11.48 1.27
C ASP A 56 2.03 12.20 0.58
N ALA A 57 3.25 12.12 1.14
CA ALA A 57 4.46 12.69 0.55
C ALA A 57 5.18 11.72 -0.39
N HIS A 58 4.65 10.50 -0.56
CA HIS A 58 5.16 9.40 -1.36
C HIS A 58 6.62 9.07 -1.05
N THR A 59 7.00 9.08 0.23
CA THR A 59 8.41 8.87 0.62
C THR A 59 8.90 7.45 0.39
N GLY A 60 7.98 6.47 0.37
CA GLY A 60 8.32 5.05 0.33
C GLY A 60 9.05 4.59 1.59
N TYR A 61 8.88 5.29 2.71
CA TYR A 61 9.63 5.08 3.94
C TYR A 61 8.72 4.82 5.14
N ASP A 62 8.84 3.63 5.72
CA ASP A 62 8.25 3.28 7.00
C ASP A 62 9.28 3.49 8.11
N SER A 63 9.11 4.56 8.90
CA SER A 63 9.98 4.87 10.05
C SER A 63 9.92 3.86 11.19
N THR A 64 8.91 2.98 11.18
CA THR A 64 8.74 1.91 12.17
C THR A 64 9.35 0.58 11.70
N ALA A 65 9.76 0.50 10.43
CA ALA A 65 10.38 -0.69 9.89
C ALA A 65 11.75 -0.95 10.56
N PRO A 66 12.04 -2.20 10.94
CA PRO A 66 13.35 -2.56 11.46
C PRO A 66 14.42 -2.45 10.37
N ALA A 67 15.69 -2.31 10.78
CA ALA A 67 16.80 -2.35 9.85
C ALA A 67 16.81 -3.66 9.06
N ALA A 68 16.89 -3.56 7.73
CA ALA A 68 16.98 -4.73 6.86
C ALA A 68 18.39 -5.34 6.93
N LEU A 69 18.52 -6.43 7.68
CA LEU A 69 19.79 -7.16 7.83
C LEU A 69 19.93 -8.34 6.85
N GLY A 70 18.83 -8.69 6.17
CA GLY A 70 18.73 -9.78 5.21
C GLY A 70 17.28 -10.03 4.83
N ALA A 71 17.04 -10.87 3.82
CA ALA A 71 15.71 -11.25 3.37
C ALA A 71 15.63 -12.76 3.17
N SER A 72 14.52 -13.36 3.61
CA SER A 72 14.15 -14.73 3.30
C SER A 72 12.73 -14.73 2.74
N ALA A 73 12.44 -15.65 1.82
CA ALA A 73 11.09 -15.82 1.30
C ALA A 73 10.15 -16.22 2.46
N GLY A 74 9.09 -15.44 2.67
CA GLY A 74 8.04 -15.72 3.64
C GLY A 74 6.98 -16.62 3.04
N TRP A 75 6.21 -16.10 2.09
CA TRP A 75 5.24 -16.88 1.32
C TRP A 75 5.13 -16.40 -0.12
N THR A 76 4.58 -17.26 -0.96
CA THR A 76 4.21 -16.96 -2.35
C THR A 76 2.71 -17.12 -2.48
N SER A 77 2.02 -16.13 -3.05
CA SER A 77 0.59 -16.21 -3.27
C SER A 77 0.24 -17.38 -4.21
N PRO A 78 -1.00 -17.90 -4.17
CA PRO A 78 -1.55 -18.63 -5.30
C PRO A 78 -1.47 -17.79 -6.58
N SER A 79 -1.60 -18.44 -7.74
CA SER A 79 -1.66 -17.71 -9.01
C SER A 79 -2.87 -16.79 -9.04
N LEU A 80 -2.61 -15.49 -9.22
CA LEU A 80 -3.66 -14.49 -9.38
C LEU A 80 -3.97 -14.30 -10.86
N ASN A 81 -5.22 -14.00 -11.17
CA ASN A 81 -5.65 -13.84 -12.55
C ASN A 81 -5.24 -12.46 -13.10
N GLY A 82 -4.41 -12.45 -14.15
CA GLY A 82 -3.91 -11.25 -14.79
C GLY A 82 -2.54 -10.81 -14.24
N GLU A 83 -1.97 -9.80 -14.89
CA GLU A 83 -0.73 -9.17 -14.43
C GLU A 83 -1.03 -8.16 -13.31
N ILE A 84 -0.03 -7.92 -12.47
CA ILE A 84 -0.10 -6.99 -11.33
C ILE A 84 0.87 -5.87 -11.65
N TYR A 85 0.34 -4.66 -11.78
CA TYR A 85 1.13 -3.46 -12.07
C TYR A 85 1.17 -2.50 -10.87
N GLY A 86 0.03 -2.34 -10.20
CA GLY A 86 -0.06 -1.53 -8.99
C GLY A 86 0.70 -2.16 -7.83
N GLU A 87 1.23 -1.31 -6.97
CA GLU A 87 1.81 -1.72 -5.69
C GLU A 87 0.73 -2.36 -4.80
N PRO A 88 1.01 -3.51 -4.16
CA PRO A 88 0.12 -4.07 -3.16
C PRO A 88 -0.03 -3.15 -1.94
N LEU A 89 -1.22 -3.08 -1.38
CA LEU A 89 -1.46 -2.36 -0.13
C LEU A 89 -1.49 -3.32 1.04
N VAL A 90 -1.10 -2.87 2.23
CA VAL A 90 -1.15 -3.68 3.45
C VAL A 90 -1.97 -2.97 4.51
N TYR A 91 -3.00 -3.62 5.01
CA TYR A 91 -3.79 -3.05 6.10
C TYR A 91 -4.51 -4.16 6.87
N ASN A 92 -4.50 -4.06 8.20
CA ASN A 92 -5.27 -4.93 9.08
C ASN A 92 -5.07 -6.44 8.82
N GLY A 93 -3.82 -6.87 8.64
CA GLY A 93 -3.46 -8.28 8.41
C GLY A 93 -3.78 -8.82 7.01
N LEU A 94 -4.18 -7.95 6.08
CA LEU A 94 -4.45 -8.30 4.69
C LEU A 94 -3.52 -7.56 3.74
N VAL A 95 -3.16 -8.25 2.65
CA VAL A 95 -2.46 -7.69 1.50
C VAL A 95 -3.45 -7.57 0.34
N TYR A 96 -3.65 -6.37 -0.16
CA TYR A 96 -4.60 -6.07 -1.23
C TYR A 96 -3.87 -5.92 -2.56
N VAL A 97 -4.33 -6.66 -3.56
CA VAL A 97 -3.69 -6.74 -4.87
C VAL A 97 -4.75 -6.54 -5.94
N ALA A 98 -4.48 -5.68 -6.91
CA ALA A 98 -5.33 -5.51 -8.08
C ALA A 98 -4.61 -5.96 -9.36
N THR A 99 -5.38 -6.53 -10.29
CA THR A 99 -4.84 -7.08 -11.53
C THR A 99 -5.41 -6.39 -12.76
N LEU A 100 -4.71 -6.55 -13.88
CA LEU A 100 -5.18 -6.11 -15.19
C LEU A 100 -6.48 -6.80 -15.66
N GLN A 101 -6.91 -7.88 -15.00
CA GLN A 101 -8.22 -8.47 -15.27
C GLN A 101 -9.37 -7.76 -14.53
N ASN A 102 -9.12 -6.60 -13.90
CA ASN A 102 -10.09 -5.91 -13.05
C ASN A 102 -10.56 -6.78 -11.88
N VAL A 103 -9.66 -7.59 -11.32
CA VAL A 103 -9.93 -8.35 -10.10
C VAL A 103 -9.08 -7.80 -8.96
N VAL A 104 -9.75 -7.50 -7.83
CA VAL A 104 -9.12 -7.13 -6.57
C VAL A 104 -9.12 -8.36 -5.66
N TYR A 105 -7.98 -8.68 -5.08
CA TYR A 105 -7.79 -9.76 -4.11
C TYR A 105 -7.41 -9.15 -2.76
N ALA A 106 -7.87 -9.79 -1.68
CA ALA A 106 -7.24 -9.66 -0.38
C ALA A 106 -6.63 -11.01 0.01
N LEU A 107 -5.37 -10.99 0.39
CA LEU A 107 -4.61 -12.14 0.84
C LEU A 107 -4.36 -12.02 2.33
N HIS A 108 -4.38 -13.13 3.06
CA HIS A 108 -3.90 -13.17 4.43
C HIS A 108 -2.40 -12.85 4.46
N GLN A 109 -2.00 -11.83 5.23
CA GLN A 109 -0.60 -11.43 5.34
C GLN A 109 0.28 -12.52 5.99
N SER A 110 -0.31 -13.43 6.75
CA SER A 110 0.40 -14.52 7.44
C SER A 110 0.90 -15.62 6.51
N ASP A 111 0.15 -15.96 5.46
CA ASP A 111 0.41 -17.14 4.63
C ASP A 111 0.17 -16.95 3.12
N GLY A 112 -0.29 -15.77 2.70
CA GLY A 112 -0.55 -15.44 1.30
C GLY A 112 -1.80 -16.07 0.71
N THR A 113 -2.60 -16.80 1.51
CA THR A 113 -3.84 -17.41 1.03
C THR A 113 -4.90 -16.36 0.71
N VAL A 114 -5.74 -16.61 -0.29
CA VAL A 114 -6.79 -15.67 -0.70
C VAL A 114 -7.89 -15.65 0.36
N ALA A 115 -8.03 -14.53 1.06
CA ALA A 115 -9.13 -14.28 1.99
C ALA A 115 -10.44 -14.02 1.24
N TRP A 116 -10.36 -13.18 0.19
CA TRP A 116 -11.47 -12.93 -0.74
C TRP A 116 -10.97 -12.39 -2.07
N SER A 117 -11.83 -12.43 -3.08
CA SER A 117 -11.63 -11.74 -4.36
C SER A 117 -12.91 -11.05 -4.82
N LYS A 118 -12.75 -9.97 -5.60
CA LYS A 118 -13.84 -9.19 -6.18
C LYS A 118 -13.49 -8.81 -7.62
N ALA A 119 -14.24 -9.39 -8.55
CA ALA A 119 -14.23 -8.94 -9.94
C ALA A 119 -15.04 -7.64 -10.08
N LEU A 120 -14.47 -6.66 -10.76
CA LEU A 120 -15.15 -5.47 -11.27
C LEU A 120 -15.58 -5.73 -12.72
N PRO A 121 -16.30 -4.80 -13.39
CA PRO A 121 -16.64 -4.97 -14.79
C PRO A 121 -15.40 -5.20 -15.67
N ALA A 122 -15.59 -5.90 -16.79
CA ALA A 122 -14.51 -6.40 -17.62
C ALA A 122 -13.52 -5.29 -18.03
N PRO A 123 -12.22 -5.60 -18.14
CA PRO A 123 -11.21 -4.61 -18.53
C PRO A 123 -11.34 -4.21 -19.99
N GLN A 124 -10.78 -3.06 -20.32
CA GLN A 124 -10.66 -2.59 -21.71
C GLN A 124 -9.72 -3.52 -22.48
N THR A 125 -10.20 -4.07 -23.61
CA THR A 125 -9.40 -4.95 -24.49
C THR A 125 -9.03 -4.28 -25.81
N THR A 126 -9.60 -3.11 -26.08
CA THR A 126 -9.49 -2.35 -27.34
C THR A 126 -9.49 -0.86 -27.01
N GLY A 127 -8.83 -0.01 -27.81
CA GLY A 127 -8.80 1.44 -27.59
C GLY A 127 -7.42 1.97 -27.23
N TRP A 128 -7.31 2.82 -26.20
CA TRP A 128 -6.02 3.36 -25.71
C TRP A 128 -5.18 2.24 -25.09
N GLN A 129 -4.33 1.63 -25.90
CA GLN A 129 -3.41 0.60 -25.46
C GLN A 129 -2.14 1.29 -24.97
N CYS A 130 -1.78 1.08 -23.70
CA CYS A 130 -0.44 1.41 -23.21
C CYS A 130 0.55 0.40 -23.80
N GLY A 131 0.89 0.57 -25.09
CA GLY A 131 1.84 -0.30 -25.80
C GLY A 131 1.45 -1.76 -25.77
N ASN A 132 2.18 -2.56 -24.98
CA ASN A 132 2.08 -4.01 -24.88
C ASN A 132 1.11 -4.51 -23.78
N ILE A 133 0.33 -3.63 -23.17
CA ILE A 133 -0.60 -3.98 -22.09
C ILE A 133 -1.96 -4.39 -22.69
N ASN A 134 -2.33 -5.65 -22.54
CA ASN A 134 -3.64 -6.19 -22.95
C ASN A 134 -4.03 -7.40 -22.08
N PRO A 135 -5.17 -7.38 -21.36
CA PRO A 135 -6.14 -6.28 -21.29
C PRO A 135 -5.63 -5.10 -20.45
N THR A 136 -6.19 -3.91 -20.68
CA THR A 136 -5.98 -2.73 -19.83
C THR A 136 -7.05 -2.74 -18.74
N GLY A 137 -6.68 -3.22 -17.55
CA GLY A 137 -7.51 -3.17 -16.35
C GLY A 137 -6.95 -2.22 -15.30
N ILE A 138 -6.92 -2.63 -14.03
CA ILE A 138 -6.38 -1.81 -12.95
C ILE A 138 -4.84 -1.75 -13.07
N LEU A 139 -4.33 -0.61 -13.52
CA LEU A 139 -2.89 -0.36 -13.67
C LEU A 139 -2.25 0.27 -12.43
N GLY A 140 -3.01 1.09 -11.70
CA GLY A 140 -2.50 1.89 -10.59
C GLY A 140 -2.64 1.21 -9.23
N THR A 141 -1.83 1.68 -8.28
CA THR A 141 -1.99 1.39 -6.85
C THR A 141 -3.30 1.97 -6.34
N GLY A 142 -4.01 1.20 -5.51
CA GLY A 142 -5.24 1.67 -4.86
C GLY A 142 -4.95 2.57 -3.68
N ILE A 143 -6.01 3.01 -2.99
CA ILE A 143 -5.91 3.71 -1.71
C ILE A 143 -6.91 3.09 -0.74
N ILE A 144 -6.45 2.80 0.47
CA ILE A 144 -7.30 2.42 1.60
C ILE A 144 -7.59 3.68 2.41
N ASP A 145 -8.87 3.92 2.70
CA ASP A 145 -9.34 4.92 3.65
C ASP A 145 -9.76 4.19 4.94
N PRO A 146 -8.90 4.18 5.97
CA PRO A 146 -9.19 3.53 7.25
C PRO A 146 -10.38 4.15 7.98
N VAL A 147 -10.61 5.46 7.80
CA VAL A 147 -11.67 6.19 8.52
C VAL A 147 -13.03 5.85 7.93
N ALA A 148 -13.13 5.79 6.60
CA ALA A 148 -14.36 5.40 5.92
C ALA A 148 -14.54 3.87 5.81
N ASN A 149 -13.52 3.09 6.18
CA ASN A 149 -13.44 1.64 5.98
C ASN A 149 -13.70 1.24 4.52
N ARG A 150 -12.96 1.86 3.59
CA ARG A 150 -13.11 1.67 2.14
C ARG A 150 -11.76 1.50 1.46
N ILE A 151 -11.77 0.81 0.33
CA ILE A 151 -10.64 0.73 -0.60
C ILE A 151 -11.10 1.20 -1.97
N TYR A 152 -10.27 2.00 -2.63
CA TYR A 152 -10.54 2.59 -3.93
C TYR A 152 -9.52 2.09 -4.95
N TYR A 153 -10.01 1.70 -6.13
CA TYR A 153 -9.21 1.40 -7.32
C TYR A 153 -9.83 2.10 -8.51
N VAL A 154 -9.00 2.44 -9.50
CA VAL A 154 -9.43 3.04 -10.75
C VAL A 154 -9.24 2.01 -11.87
N PRO A 155 -10.31 1.31 -12.28
CA PRO A 155 -10.23 0.35 -13.38
C PRO A 155 -10.50 1.03 -14.73
N PHE A 156 -9.84 0.54 -15.77
CA PHE A 156 -10.28 0.76 -17.15
C PHE A 156 -11.38 -0.26 -17.45
N LEU A 157 -12.59 0.21 -17.75
CA LEU A 157 -13.78 -0.63 -17.92
C LEU A 157 -14.17 -0.70 -19.38
N LYS A 158 -14.41 -1.90 -19.91
CA LYS A 158 -14.99 -2.12 -21.23
C LYS A 158 -16.28 -1.30 -21.37
N ASP A 159 -16.44 -0.62 -22.50
CA ASP A 159 -17.65 0.11 -22.94
C ASP A 159 -17.90 1.49 -22.27
N PHE A 160 -16.86 2.12 -21.73
CA PHE A 160 -16.80 3.56 -21.39
C PHE A 160 -15.64 4.23 -22.15
#